data_AF-A0A7C3JF49-F1
#
_entry.id   AF-A0A7C3JF49-F1
#
_cell.length_a   1.000
_cell.length_b   1.000
_cell.length_c   1.000
_cell.angle_alpha   90.00
_cell.angle_beta   90.00
_cell.angle_gamma   90.00
#
_symmetry.space_group_name_H-M   'P 1'
#
loop_
_entity.id
_entity.type
_entity.pdbx_description
1 polymer ?
#
loop_
_entity_poly.entity_id
_entity_poly.type
_entity_poly.pdbx_seq_one_letter_code
_entity_poly.pdbx_strand_id
1 'polypeptide(L)'
;MTNCDTIREKIGSWLDGELNAHDSESVRAHLLDCGACADARRQLEKLNLTLNEQLNAEAAPVDFPAFWRAVQQRIEQKRSWHEVWLERWRELASAPKIAWSVPALIALVLAWFSIESFLPGWRAAPRNNFAAVESIDAHGRSVALLRENETKTTVIWLYQDQEGDNETAEDETKSGPAF
;
A
#
# COMPACT_ATOMS: atom_id res chain seq x y z
N MET A 1 -22.78 -0.95 -58.73
CA MET A 1 -21.53 -0.57 -59.41
C MET A 1 -20.66 0.16 -58.40
N THR A 2 -19.69 -0.51 -57.80
CA THR A 2 -18.66 0.12 -56.98
C THR A 2 -17.76 0.94 -57.89
N ASN A 3 -17.57 2.22 -57.57
CA ASN A 3 -16.71 3.11 -58.35
C ASN A 3 -15.24 2.70 -58.15
N CYS A 4 -14.43 2.81 -59.21
CA CYS A 4 -12.99 2.58 -59.19
C CYS A 4 -12.28 3.39 -58.09
N ASP A 5 -12.75 4.61 -57.79
CA ASP A 5 -12.13 5.45 -56.75
C ASP A 5 -12.28 4.83 -55.36
N THR A 6 -13.47 4.37 -55.01
CA THR A 6 -13.73 3.68 -53.74
C THR A 6 -12.95 2.38 -53.61
N ILE A 7 -12.80 1.64 -54.73
CA ILE A 7 -12.00 0.42 -54.73
C ILE A 7 -10.52 0.75 -54.54
N ARG A 8 -10.00 1.78 -55.22
CA ARG A 8 -8.59 2.18 -55.14
C ARG A 8 -8.17 2.54 -53.71
N GLU A 9 -9.04 3.22 -52.95
CA GLU A 9 -8.81 3.52 -51.53
C GLU A 9 -8.80 2.25 -50.66
N LYS A 10 -9.62 1.24 -51.01
CA LYS A 10 -9.75 -0.01 -50.26
C LYS A 10 -8.73 -1.08 -50.60
N ILE A 11 -8.01 -0.98 -51.73
CA ILE A 11 -7.03 -2.02 -52.15
C ILE A 11 -5.93 -2.22 -51.09
N GLY A 12 -5.44 -1.16 -50.45
CA GLY A 12 -4.42 -1.25 -49.40
C GLY A 12 -4.89 -2.09 -48.22
N SER A 13 -5.96 -1.64 -47.55
CA SER A 13 -6.58 -2.39 -46.44
C SER A 13 -7.05 -3.79 -46.82
N TRP A 14 -7.39 -4.03 -48.10
CA TRP A 14 -7.71 -5.36 -48.60
C TRP A 14 -6.47 -6.28 -48.65
N LEU A 15 -5.33 -5.77 -49.14
CA LEU A 15 -4.05 -6.50 -49.15
C LEU A 15 -3.55 -6.79 -47.73
N ASP A 16 -3.78 -5.87 -46.80
CA ASP A 16 -3.38 -6.01 -45.40
C ASP A 16 -4.36 -6.88 -44.57
N GLY A 17 -5.49 -7.30 -45.16
CA GLY A 17 -6.49 -8.15 -44.49
C GLY A 17 -7.36 -7.43 -43.46
N GLU A 18 -7.42 -6.10 -43.51
CA GLU A 18 -8.15 -5.26 -42.55
C GLU A 18 -9.64 -5.09 -42.88
N LEU A 19 -10.04 -5.44 -44.10
CA LEU A 19 -11.44 -5.32 -44.53
C LEU A 19 -12.30 -6.46 -43.97
N ASN A 20 -13.55 -6.13 -43.64
CA ASN A 20 -14.57 -7.14 -43.34
C ASN A 20 -14.88 -8.00 -44.58
N ALA A 21 -15.53 -9.15 -44.37
CA ALA A 21 -15.80 -10.13 -45.43
C ALA A 21 -16.60 -9.55 -46.61
N HIS A 22 -17.59 -8.69 -46.33
CA HIS A 22 -18.43 -8.08 -47.37
C HIS A 22 -17.64 -7.11 -48.26
N ASP A 23 -16.85 -6.22 -47.64
CA ASP A 23 -15.99 -5.29 -48.37
C ASP A 23 -14.89 -6.00 -49.14
N SER A 24 -14.33 -7.07 -48.56
CA SER A 24 -13.30 -7.89 -49.22
C SER A 24 -13.85 -8.59 -50.46
N GLU A 25 -15.08 -9.11 -50.41
CA GLU A 25 -15.76 -9.68 -51.59
C GLU A 25 -16.02 -8.63 -52.66
N SER A 26 -16.48 -7.43 -52.26
CA SER A 26 -16.74 -6.34 -53.19
C SER A 26 -15.48 -5.90 -53.94
N VAL A 27 -14.36 -5.77 -53.24
CA VAL A 27 -13.06 -5.45 -53.84
C VAL A 27 -12.60 -6.57 -54.77
N ARG A 28 -12.70 -7.83 -54.33
CA ARG A 28 -12.32 -8.99 -55.16
C ARG A 28 -13.11 -9.07 -56.45
N ALA A 29 -14.43 -8.93 -56.38
CA ALA A 29 -15.30 -8.95 -57.55
C ALA A 29 -14.93 -7.83 -58.54
N HIS A 30 -14.69 -6.61 -58.05
CA HIS A 30 -14.30 -5.50 -58.92
C HIS A 30 -12.93 -5.68 -59.58
N LEU A 31 -11.96 -6.27 -58.87
CA LEU A 31 -10.62 -6.52 -59.41
C LEU A 31 -10.61 -7.57 -60.54
N LEU A 32 -11.59 -8.45 -60.60
CA LEU A 32 -11.75 -9.42 -61.70
C LEU A 32 -12.20 -8.72 -62.99
N ASP A 33 -13.04 -7.69 -62.87
CA ASP A 33 -13.65 -7.02 -64.02
C ASP A 33 -12.92 -5.74 -64.44
N CYS A 34 -12.14 -5.11 -63.56
CA CYS A 34 -11.46 -3.83 -63.82
C CYS A 34 -9.93 -3.97 -63.91
N GLY A 35 -9.40 -3.91 -65.13
CA GLY A 35 -7.96 -3.95 -65.39
C GLY A 35 -7.17 -2.82 -64.70
N ALA A 36 -7.71 -1.59 -64.65
CA ALA A 36 -7.05 -0.45 -64.02
C ALA A 36 -6.87 -0.64 -62.50
N CYS A 37 -7.88 -1.18 -61.82
CA CYS A 37 -7.78 -1.51 -60.40
C CYS A 37 -6.85 -2.72 -60.16
N ALA A 38 -6.84 -3.69 -61.07
CA ALA A 38 -5.90 -4.82 -61.02
C ALA A 38 -4.44 -4.38 -61.25
N ASP A 39 -4.19 -3.37 -62.08
CA ASP A 39 -2.87 -2.73 -62.23
C ASP A 39 -2.46 -1.99 -60.95
N ALA A 40 -3.37 -1.22 -60.34
CA ALA A 40 -3.11 -0.52 -59.09
C ALA A 40 -2.73 -1.49 -57.95
N ARG A 41 -3.43 -2.63 -57.83
CA ARG A 41 -3.06 -3.72 -56.91
C ARG A 41 -1.63 -4.22 -57.17
N ARG A 42 -1.29 -4.51 -58.43
CA ARG A 42 0.05 -5.00 -58.80
C ARG A 42 1.15 -3.99 -58.48
N GLN A 43 0.89 -2.69 -58.63
CA GLN A 43 1.84 -1.63 -58.26
C GLN A 43 2.11 -1.62 -56.75
N LEU A 44 1.07 -1.74 -55.93
CA LEU A 44 1.19 -1.83 -54.46
C LEU A 44 1.94 -3.10 -54.04
N GLU A 45 1.64 -4.24 -54.63
CA GLU A 45 2.37 -5.49 -54.36
C GLU A 45 3.84 -5.38 -54.73
N LYS A 46 4.16 -4.79 -55.88
CA LYS A 46 5.56 -4.58 -56.30
C LYS A 46 6.30 -3.65 -55.33
N LEU A 47 5.63 -2.58 -54.88
CA LEU A 47 6.20 -1.68 -53.87
C LEU A 47 6.47 -2.43 -52.57
N ASN A 48 5.51 -3.21 -52.08
CA ASN A 48 5.65 -4.00 -50.86
C ASN A 48 6.80 -5.00 -50.97
N LEU A 49 6.91 -5.73 -52.08
CA LEU A 49 8.02 -6.66 -52.33
C LEU A 49 9.37 -5.94 -52.31
N THR A 50 9.48 -4.78 -52.97
CA THR A 50 10.73 -4.00 -53.03
C THR A 50 11.12 -3.48 -51.65
N LEU A 51 10.15 -2.96 -50.88
CA LEU A 51 10.39 -2.49 -49.51
C LEU A 51 10.80 -3.64 -48.60
N ASN A 52 10.11 -4.77 -48.67
CA ASN A 52 10.40 -5.93 -47.84
C ASN A 52 11.78 -6.51 -48.14
N GLU A 53 12.18 -6.57 -49.42
CA GLU A 53 13.53 -6.98 -49.82
C GLU A 53 14.59 -6.07 -49.21
N GLN A 54 14.45 -4.75 -49.35
CA GLN A 54 15.40 -3.80 -48.80
C GLN A 54 15.44 -3.84 -47.26
N LEU A 55 14.28 -3.87 -46.60
CA LEU A 55 14.20 -3.91 -45.15
C LEU A 55 14.79 -5.19 -44.58
N ASN A 56 14.58 -6.34 -45.23
CA ASN A 56 15.18 -7.60 -44.80
C ASN A 56 16.69 -7.63 -45.02
N ALA A 57 17.18 -7.04 -46.11
CA ALA A 57 18.63 -6.91 -46.33
C ALA A 57 19.29 -6.06 -45.24
N GLU A 58 18.68 -4.95 -44.86
CA GLU A 58 19.16 -4.08 -43.77
C GLU A 58 18.97 -4.70 -42.38
N ALA A 59 17.95 -5.55 -42.20
CA ALA A 59 17.68 -6.23 -40.93
C ALA A 59 18.54 -7.49 -40.73
N ALA A 60 19.06 -8.11 -41.80
CA ALA A 60 19.92 -9.30 -41.73
C ALA A 60 21.12 -9.18 -40.76
N PRO A 61 21.85 -8.04 -40.68
CA PRO A 61 22.93 -7.87 -39.71
C PRO A 61 22.45 -7.59 -38.26
N VAL A 62 21.17 -7.33 -38.04
CA VAL A 62 20.62 -7.03 -36.70
C VAL A 62 20.35 -8.33 -35.94
N ASP A 63 20.93 -8.48 -34.75
CA ASP A 63 20.59 -9.57 -33.82
C ASP A 63 19.22 -9.31 -33.16
N PHE A 64 18.15 -9.54 -33.93
CA PHE A 64 16.79 -9.41 -33.45
C PHE A 64 16.46 -10.34 -32.27
N PRO A 65 16.95 -11.60 -32.20
CA PRO A 65 16.76 -12.44 -31.02
C PRO A 65 17.31 -11.85 -29.72
N ALA A 66 18.51 -11.26 -29.73
CA ALA A 66 19.05 -10.62 -28.54
C ALA A 66 18.26 -9.36 -28.15
N PHE A 67 17.90 -8.53 -29.13
CA PHE A 67 17.03 -7.37 -28.92
C PHE A 67 15.67 -7.77 -28.31
N TRP A 68 14.99 -8.75 -28.91
CA TRP A 68 13.68 -9.20 -28.47
C TRP A 68 13.73 -9.81 -27.06
N ARG A 69 14.76 -10.59 -26.74
CA ARG A 69 14.95 -11.13 -25.39
C ARG A 69 15.09 -10.02 -24.35
N ALA A 70 15.85 -8.95 -24.66
CA ALA A 70 15.97 -7.81 -23.76
C ALA A 70 14.65 -7.04 -23.59
N VAL A 71 13.86 -6.91 -24.67
CA VAL A 71 12.51 -6.32 -24.62
C VAL A 71 11.58 -7.17 -23.75
N GLN A 72 11.51 -8.48 -23.97
CA GLN A 72 10.71 -9.40 -23.17
C GLN A 72 11.09 -9.35 -21.70
N GLN A 73 12.39 -9.39 -21.39
CA GLN A 73 12.88 -9.32 -20.02
C GLN A 73 12.44 -8.01 -19.34
N ARG A 74 12.44 -6.88 -20.06
CA ARG A 74 12.00 -5.59 -19.52
C ARG A 74 10.48 -5.50 -19.37
N ILE A 75 9.70 -6.13 -20.25
CA ILE A 75 8.24 -6.25 -20.09
C ILE A 75 7.92 -7.09 -18.85
N GLU A 76 8.61 -8.21 -18.69
CA GLU A 76 8.39 -9.13 -17.57
C GLU A 76 8.89 -8.57 -16.23
N GLN A 77 9.99 -7.82 -16.23
CA GLN A 77 10.44 -7.07 -15.05
C GLN A 77 9.50 -5.92 -14.67
N LYS A 78 8.85 -5.29 -15.65
CA LYS A 78 7.86 -4.23 -15.41
C LYS A 78 6.50 -4.75 -14.99
N ARG A 79 6.20 -6.05 -15.22
CA ARG A 79 5.06 -6.72 -14.60
C ARG A 79 5.32 -6.73 -13.11
N SER A 80 4.83 -5.68 -12.45
CA SER A 80 5.08 -5.48 -11.03
C SER A 80 4.61 -6.71 -10.28
N TRP A 81 5.38 -7.14 -9.28
CA TRP A 81 4.96 -8.24 -8.40
C TRP A 81 3.53 -8.03 -7.86
N HIS A 82 3.09 -6.77 -7.78
CA HIS A 82 1.76 -6.36 -7.37
C HIS A 82 0.69 -6.78 -8.39
N GLU A 83 0.92 -6.72 -9.70
CA GLU A 83 -0.04 -7.19 -10.71
C GLU A 83 -0.19 -8.72 -10.66
N VAL A 84 0.92 -9.45 -10.52
CA VAL A 84 0.90 -10.91 -10.33
C VAL A 84 0.19 -11.29 -9.03
N TRP A 85 0.43 -10.53 -7.96
CA TRP A 85 -0.23 -10.74 -6.67
C TRP A 85 -1.72 -10.42 -6.77
N LEU A 86 -2.10 -9.30 -7.37
CA LEU A 86 -3.49 -8.89 -7.57
C LEU A 86 -4.28 -9.88 -8.43
N GLU A 87 -3.71 -10.41 -9.51
CA GLU A 87 -4.34 -11.46 -10.32
C GLU A 87 -4.58 -12.73 -9.48
N ARG A 88 -3.59 -13.17 -8.70
CA ARG A 88 -3.74 -14.35 -7.84
C ARG A 88 -4.75 -14.14 -6.71
N TRP A 89 -4.85 -12.92 -6.17
CA TRP A 89 -5.89 -12.55 -5.20
C TRP A 89 -7.27 -12.48 -5.84
N ARG A 90 -7.35 -12.03 -7.10
CA ARG A 90 -8.62 -11.97 -7.84
C ARG A 90 -9.14 -13.37 -8.16
N GLU A 91 -8.26 -14.31 -8.49
CA GLU A 91 -8.60 -15.73 -8.65
C GLU A 91 -9.10 -16.34 -7.34
N LEU A 92 -8.40 -16.11 -6.21
CA LEU A 92 -8.88 -16.53 -4.89
C LEU A 92 -10.20 -15.86 -4.49
N ALA A 93 -10.38 -14.57 -4.79
CA ALA A 93 -11.62 -13.83 -4.51
C ALA A 93 -12.79 -14.25 -5.41
N SER A 94 -12.50 -14.79 -6.60
CA SER A 94 -13.49 -15.35 -7.52
C SER A 94 -13.85 -16.81 -7.21
N ALA A 95 -13.15 -17.46 -6.28
CA ALA A 95 -13.52 -18.77 -5.77
C ALA A 95 -14.95 -18.72 -5.17
N PRO A 96 -15.72 -19.82 -5.26
CA PRO A 96 -17.10 -19.84 -4.79
C PRO A 96 -17.18 -19.35 -3.34
N LYS A 97 -18.17 -18.49 -3.03
CA LYS A 97 -18.34 -17.78 -1.73
C LYS A 97 -18.23 -18.67 -0.48
N ILE A 98 -18.43 -19.98 -0.64
CA ILE A 98 -18.27 -21.01 0.40
C ILE A 98 -16.80 -21.17 0.84
N ALA A 99 -15.83 -21.01 -0.06
CA ALA A 99 -14.41 -21.12 0.24
C ALA A 99 -13.89 -19.98 1.14
N TRP A 100 -14.56 -18.83 1.15
CA TRP A 100 -14.22 -17.68 2.01
C TRP A 100 -14.83 -17.74 3.41
N SER A 101 -15.72 -18.70 3.67
CA SER A 101 -16.38 -18.84 4.98
C SER A 101 -15.41 -19.18 6.10
N VAL A 102 -14.46 -20.10 5.85
CA VAL A 102 -13.46 -20.53 6.82
C VAL A 102 -12.46 -19.41 7.16
N PRO A 103 -11.82 -18.73 6.18
CA PRO A 103 -10.96 -17.58 6.47
C PRO A 103 -11.70 -16.43 7.16
N ALA A 104 -12.94 -16.13 6.76
CA ALA A 104 -13.72 -15.06 7.37
C ALA A 104 -14.07 -15.37 8.84
N LEU A 105 -14.39 -16.62 9.15
CA LEU A 105 -14.71 -17.05 10.52
C LEU A 105 -13.45 -17.01 11.41
N ILE A 106 -12.29 -17.43 10.87
CA ILE A 106 -11.00 -17.31 11.56
C ILE A 106 -10.66 -15.84 11.83
N ALA A 107 -10.80 -14.96 10.84
CA ALA A 107 -10.55 -13.53 11.01
C ALA A 107 -11.47 -12.89 12.05
N LEU A 108 -12.74 -13.29 12.09
CA LEU A 108 -13.72 -12.80 13.06
C LEU A 108 -13.40 -13.27 14.48
N VAL A 109 -12.98 -14.53 14.65
CA VAL A 109 -12.52 -15.06 15.95
C VAL A 109 -11.26 -14.33 16.43
N LEU A 110 -10.28 -14.10 15.55
CA LEU A 110 -9.07 -13.36 15.90
C LEU A 110 -9.37 -11.90 16.24
N ALA A 111 -10.28 -11.25 15.52
CA ALA A 111 -10.73 -9.90 15.83
C ALA A 111 -11.43 -9.84 17.20
N TRP A 112 -12.29 -10.81 17.50
CA TRP A 112 -12.95 -10.92 18.80
C TRP A 112 -11.94 -11.04 19.95
N PHE A 113 -10.98 -11.97 19.81
CA PHE A 113 -9.93 -12.19 20.81
C PHE A 113 -8.98 -10.98 20.95
N SER A 114 -8.72 -10.29 19.84
CA SER A 114 -7.89 -9.08 19.82
C SER A 114 -8.59 -7.90 20.51
N ILE A 115 -9.91 -7.76 20.35
CA ILE A 115 -10.69 -6.72 21.05
C ILE A 115 -10.62 -6.90 22.57
N GLU A 116 -10.70 -8.15 23.05
CA GLU A 116 -10.55 -8.46 24.47
C GLU A 116 -9.14 -8.18 25.02
N SER A 117 -8.11 -8.35 24.20
CA SER A 117 -6.72 -8.12 24.60
C SER A 117 -6.23 -6.69 24.38
N PHE A 118 -6.84 -5.93 23.47
CA PHE A 118 -6.50 -4.53 23.19
C PHE A 118 -7.24 -3.53 24.08
N LEU A 119 -8.34 -3.92 24.74
CA LEU A 119 -9.08 -3.11 25.70
C LEU A 119 -9.07 -3.72 27.12
N PRO A 120 -7.91 -3.78 27.80
CA PRO A 120 -7.85 -4.19 29.20
C PRO A 120 -8.41 -3.07 30.08
N GLY A 121 -9.74 -3.02 30.25
CA GLY A 121 -10.38 -1.98 31.06
C GLY A 121 -11.87 -1.72 30.85
N TRP A 122 -12.57 -2.46 29.98
CA TRP A 122 -14.01 -2.20 29.77
C TRP A 122 -14.88 -2.49 31.01
N ARG A 123 -14.36 -3.29 31.96
CA ARG A 123 -14.86 -3.30 33.34
C ARG A 123 -14.17 -2.18 34.11
N ALA A 124 -14.81 -1.02 34.18
CA ALA A 124 -14.32 0.13 34.92
C ALA A 124 -14.18 -0.19 36.42
N ALA A 125 -12.96 -0.53 36.86
CA ALA A 125 -12.60 -0.45 38.27
C ALA A 125 -12.35 1.03 38.62
N PRO A 126 -12.88 1.56 39.74
CA PRO A 126 -12.66 2.95 40.11
C PRO A 126 -11.15 3.18 40.30
N ARG A 127 -10.62 4.21 39.63
CA ARG A 127 -9.23 4.67 39.82
C ARG A 127 -9.17 5.47 41.11
N ASN A 128 -8.58 4.89 42.15
CA ASN A 128 -8.33 5.58 43.41
C ASN A 128 -6.88 6.08 43.39
N ASN A 129 -6.66 7.39 43.52
CA ASN A 129 -5.31 7.98 43.62
C ASN A 129 -4.72 7.83 45.03
N PHE A 130 -4.79 6.62 45.61
CA PHE A 130 -4.10 6.33 46.86
C PHE A 130 -2.67 5.88 46.54
N ALA A 131 -1.70 6.72 46.86
CA ALA A 131 -0.31 6.29 47.00
C ALA A 131 -0.11 5.76 48.42
N ALA A 132 0.17 4.48 48.57
CA ALA A 132 0.58 3.89 49.84
C ALA A 132 2.11 3.99 49.92
N VAL A 133 2.63 4.75 50.89
CA VAL A 133 4.07 4.85 51.16
C VAL A 133 4.42 3.77 52.18
N GLU A 134 5.19 2.77 51.76
CA GLU A 134 5.49 1.59 52.57
C GLU A 134 6.69 1.80 53.51
N SER A 135 7.62 2.70 53.19
CA SER A 135 8.68 3.13 54.10
C SER A 135 9.22 4.51 53.74
N ILE A 136 9.70 5.24 54.74
CA ILE A 136 10.42 6.51 54.58
C ILE A 136 11.75 6.33 55.27
N ASP A 137 12.83 6.26 54.48
CA ASP A 137 14.20 6.21 55.01
C ASP A 137 14.79 7.62 54.96
N ALA A 138 15.05 8.20 56.14
CA ALA A 138 15.62 9.52 56.28
C ALA A 138 16.97 9.41 57.00
N HIS A 139 18.03 9.14 56.26
CA HIS A 139 19.39 9.11 56.79
C HIS A 139 19.77 10.50 57.37
N GLY A 140 19.83 10.58 58.70
CA GLY A 140 20.28 11.77 59.44
C GLY A 140 19.33 12.97 59.41
N ARG A 141 18.03 12.76 59.14
CA ARG A 141 17.00 13.82 59.18
C ARG A 141 15.78 13.37 59.97
N SER A 142 15.24 14.27 60.79
CA SER A 142 14.01 14.05 61.55
C SER A 142 12.79 14.24 60.62
N VAL A 143 11.84 13.30 60.65
CA VAL A 143 10.65 13.28 59.78
C VAL A 143 9.38 13.43 60.62
N ALA A 144 8.51 14.35 60.22
CA ALA A 144 7.15 14.44 60.76
C ALA A 144 6.13 14.13 59.65
N LEU A 145 5.10 13.35 59.99
CA LEU A 145 4.05 12.94 59.06
C LEU A 145 2.69 13.32 59.62
N LEU A 146 1.96 14.14 58.87
CA LEU A 146 0.59 14.53 59.19
C LEU A 146 -0.34 14.04 58.08
N ARG A 147 -1.38 13.30 58.46
CA ARG A 147 -2.45 12.89 57.55
C ARG A 147 -3.74 13.60 57.96
N GLU A 148 -4.29 14.38 57.04
CA GLU A 148 -5.56 15.05 57.26
C GLU A 148 -6.72 14.10 56.90
N ASN A 149 -7.70 13.96 57.79
CA ASN A 149 -8.72 12.92 57.68
C ASN A 149 -9.80 13.22 56.61
N GLU A 150 -10.06 14.49 56.32
CA GLU A 150 -11.12 14.89 55.38
C GLU A 150 -10.66 14.83 53.92
N THR A 151 -9.48 15.38 53.62
CA THR A 151 -8.93 15.40 52.26
C THR A 151 -8.07 14.17 51.95
N LYS A 152 -7.72 13.37 52.97
CA LYS A 152 -6.76 12.25 52.92
C LYS A 152 -5.39 12.63 52.37
N THR A 153 -5.06 13.92 52.37
CA THR A 153 -3.76 14.44 51.96
C THR A 153 -2.74 14.07 53.04
N THR A 154 -1.60 13.50 52.62
CA THR A 154 -0.48 13.19 53.52
C THR A 154 0.62 14.21 53.26
N VAL A 155 0.99 14.98 54.28
CA VAL A 155 2.09 15.95 54.23
C VAL A 155 3.27 15.38 55.01
N ILE A 156 4.43 15.30 54.37
CA ILE A 156 5.67 14.78 54.94
C ILE A 156 6.66 15.94 55.04
N TRP A 157 7.09 16.26 56.25
CA TRP A 157 8.07 17.31 56.49
C TRP A 157 9.41 16.69 56.89
N LEU A 158 10.50 17.22 56.32
CA LEU A 158 11.88 16.77 56.56
C LEU A 158 12.68 17.95 57.12
N TYR A 159 13.30 17.79 58.29
CA TYR A 159 14.14 18.82 58.90
C TYR A 159 15.50 18.25 59.32
N GLN A 160 16.52 19.10 59.38
CA GLN A 160 17.86 18.76 59.89
C GLN A 160 18.02 19.41 61.26
N ASP A 161 18.31 18.60 62.29
CA ASP A 161 18.71 19.14 63.59
C ASP A 161 20.15 19.67 63.47
N GLN A 162 20.32 20.98 63.67
CA GLN A 162 21.64 21.60 63.78
C GLN A 162 22.14 21.40 65.22
N GLU A 163 22.88 20.33 65.46
CA GLU A 163 23.60 20.12 66.72
C GLU A 163 24.98 20.80 66.68
N GLY A 164 25.16 21.87 67.47
CA GLY A 164 26.45 22.33 67.97
C GLY A 164 26.94 23.71 67.50
N ASP A 165 26.62 24.77 68.26
CA ASP A 165 27.55 25.86 68.69
C ASP A 165 26.77 27.00 69.37
N ASN A 166 26.64 26.92 70.71
CA ASN A 166 27.10 27.95 71.67
C ASN A 166 26.45 27.71 73.05
N GLU A 167 27.28 27.32 74.02
CA GLU A 167 27.03 27.63 75.42
C GLU A 167 27.15 29.16 75.63
N THR A 168 26.41 29.67 76.62
CA THR A 168 26.42 31.05 77.18
C THR A 168 25.51 32.10 76.51
N ALA A 169 24.29 32.24 77.04
CA ALA A 169 23.79 33.49 77.67
C ALA A 169 22.33 33.30 78.11
N GLU A 170 22.16 33.31 79.42
CA GLU A 170 21.03 33.75 80.25
C GLU A 170 19.68 34.12 79.60
N ASP A 171 18.64 33.45 80.13
CA ASP A 171 17.38 34.00 80.66
C ASP A 171 16.52 34.91 79.75
N GLU A 172 15.37 34.40 79.30
CA GLU A 172 14.08 34.95 79.74
C GLU A 172 12.89 34.11 79.27
N THR A 173 11.98 33.89 80.20
CA THR A 173 10.74 33.15 80.08
C THR A 173 9.69 33.97 79.31
N LYS A 174 9.05 33.41 78.27
CA LYS A 174 7.68 33.83 77.90
C LYS A 174 6.90 32.82 77.03
N SER A 175 5.99 32.12 77.70
CA SER A 175 4.57 31.84 77.38
C SER A 175 4.12 31.69 75.91
N GLY A 176 3.36 30.61 75.64
CA GLY A 176 2.68 30.27 74.36
C GLY A 176 1.63 31.27 73.84
N PRO A 177 0.73 30.89 72.89
CA PRO A 177 -0.14 29.69 72.90
C PRO A 177 -0.05 28.84 71.60
N ALA A 178 -0.24 27.52 71.63
CA ALA A 178 -1.51 26.77 71.58
C ALA A 178 -2.46 27.19 70.43
N PHE A 179 -2.32 26.56 69.26
CA PHE A 179 -3.36 25.96 68.40
C PHE A 179 -2.70 24.98 67.42
#